data_AF-A0AB39R5Q3-F1
#
_entry.id   AF-A0AB39R5Q3-F1
#
_cell.length_a   1.000
_cell.length_b   1.000
_cell.length_c   1.000
_cell.angle_alpha   90.00
_cell.angle_beta   90.00
_cell.angle_gamma   90.00
#
_symmetry.space_group_name_H-M   'P 1'
#
loop_
_entity.id
_entity.type
_entity.pdbx_description
1 polymer ?
#
loop_
_entity_poly.entity_id
_entity_poly.type
_entity_poly.pdbx_seq_one_letter_code
_entity_poly.pdbx_strand_id
1 'polypeptide(L)'
;MTETSIRPTPRTTAFSLIKTTALDHVAHCDHSEDEPPPPNREMYNDLTSVLENWHAADTLREDSLLLAEWLAVELCGYLYGQLNQDRGRFDQWLRDFGDQVCRSQMHAHPAGPTAVEIMSVVADGLATRSDGLARQRLVRIGVPYLHYVRQDHAVEDAREIALTFALWAGPQLAELMHRDAVRINAYLDSRIS
;
A
#
# COMPACT_ATOMS: atom_id res chain seq x y z
N MET A 1 28.32 0.71 -23.73
CA MET A 1 27.70 -0.12 -22.67
C MET A 1 26.52 0.66 -22.14
N THR A 2 25.31 0.33 -22.60
CA THR A 2 24.07 0.90 -22.06
C THR A 2 23.79 0.18 -20.75
N GLU A 3 24.07 0.83 -19.62
CA GLU A 3 23.49 0.45 -18.33
C GLU A 3 21.98 0.39 -18.52
N THR A 4 21.47 -0.83 -18.60
CA THR A 4 20.03 -1.08 -18.65
C THR A 4 19.58 -0.91 -17.20
N SER A 5 19.27 0.32 -16.80
CA SER A 5 18.67 0.57 -15.50
C SER A 5 17.39 -0.26 -15.44
N ILE A 6 17.40 -1.31 -14.61
CA ILE A 6 16.26 -2.21 -14.46
C ILE A 6 15.14 -1.38 -13.86
N ARG A 7 14.14 -1.06 -14.69
CA ARG A 7 12.96 -0.30 -14.26
C ARG A 7 12.30 -1.01 -13.08
N PRO A 8 12.08 -0.33 -11.94
CA PRO A 8 11.44 -0.96 -10.80
C PRO A 8 10.01 -1.36 -11.16
N THR A 9 9.67 -2.60 -10.84
CA THR A 9 8.34 -3.17 -11.08
C THR A 9 7.37 -2.72 -9.98
N PRO A 10 6.05 -2.66 -10.24
CA PRO A 10 5.06 -2.32 -9.22
C PRO A 10 5.17 -3.14 -7.94
N ARG A 11 5.45 -4.45 -8.08
CA ARG A 11 5.65 -5.38 -6.97
C ARG A 11 6.87 -5.00 -6.12
N THR A 12 8.01 -4.76 -6.77
CA THR A 12 9.24 -4.36 -6.07
C THR A 12 9.04 -3.03 -5.34
N THR A 13 8.43 -2.05 -6.00
CA THR A 13 8.11 -0.76 -5.38
C THR A 13 7.18 -0.91 -4.17
N ALA A 14 6.14 -1.75 -4.27
CA ALA A 14 5.23 -2.02 -3.14
C ALA A 14 5.98 -2.56 -1.92
N PHE A 15 6.83 -3.59 -2.10
CA PHE A 15 7.56 -4.17 -0.99
C PHE A 15 8.62 -3.23 -0.42
N SER A 16 9.30 -2.43 -1.26
CA SER A 16 10.21 -1.40 -0.76
C SER A 16 9.48 -0.36 0.10
N LEU A 17 8.30 0.12 -0.31
CA LEU A 17 7.49 1.05 0.48
C LEU A 17 7.04 0.44 1.82
N ILE A 18 6.56 -0.81 1.81
CA ILE A 18 6.16 -1.52 3.03
C ILE A 18 7.38 -1.71 3.95
N LYS A 19 8.54 -2.05 3.38
CA LYS A 19 9.79 -2.23 4.14
C LYS A 19 10.17 -0.96 4.86
N THR A 20 10.25 0.16 4.14
CA THR A 20 10.62 1.45 4.69
C THR A 20 9.66 1.87 5.79
N THR A 21 8.35 1.84 5.53
CA THR A 21 7.34 2.24 6.53
C THR A 21 7.28 1.32 7.75
N ALA A 22 7.55 0.02 7.59
CA ALA A 22 7.64 -0.91 8.72
C ALA A 22 8.89 -0.64 9.58
N LEU A 23 10.05 -0.41 8.97
CA LEU A 23 11.29 -0.12 9.68
C LEU A 23 11.26 1.24 10.37
N ASP A 24 10.67 2.26 9.72
CA ASP A 24 10.41 3.57 10.32
C ASP A 24 9.53 3.43 11.58
N HIS A 25 8.49 2.58 11.50
CA HIS A 25 7.62 2.31 12.65
C HIS A 25 8.35 1.60 13.80
N VAL A 26 9.22 0.63 13.51
CA VAL A 26 10.06 -0.04 14.53
C VAL A 26 11.00 0.96 15.19
N ALA A 27 11.74 1.73 14.39
CA ALA A 27 12.67 2.73 14.91
C ALA A 27 11.97 3.75 15.81
N HIS A 28 10.74 4.17 15.45
CA HIS A 28 9.96 5.09 16.27
C HIS A 28 9.44 4.44 17.56
N CYS A 29 8.97 3.19 17.53
CA CYS A 29 8.49 2.51 18.73
C CYS A 29 9.59 2.24 19.78
N ASP A 30 10.84 2.14 19.36
CA ASP A 30 12.00 1.99 20.25
C ASP A 30 12.42 3.34 20.89
N HIS A 31 12.01 4.46 20.31
CA HIS A 31 12.22 5.81 20.81
C HIS A 31 10.91 6.32 21.45
N SER A 32 10.75 6.13 22.76
CA SER A 32 9.59 6.48 23.59
C SER A 32 9.20 7.97 23.65
N GLU A 33 9.26 8.72 22.55
CA GLU A 33 8.86 10.12 22.47
C GLU A 33 7.50 10.23 21.77
N ASP A 34 6.55 10.91 22.44
CA ASP A 34 5.16 11.16 21.98
C ASP A 34 5.06 12.05 20.71
N GLU A 35 6.16 12.30 20.00
CA GLU A 35 6.19 13.15 18.81
C GLU A 35 6.05 12.30 17.54
N PRO A 36 5.13 12.62 16.61
CA PRO A 36 4.99 11.89 15.37
C PRO A 36 6.31 11.91 14.59
N PRO A 37 6.69 10.78 13.95
CA PRO A 37 7.96 10.72 13.23
C PRO A 37 7.99 11.77 12.10
N PRO A 38 9.16 12.35 11.82
CA PRO A 38 9.29 13.31 10.74
C PRO A 38 8.93 12.64 9.41
N PRO A 39 8.35 13.39 8.44
CA PRO A 39 8.03 12.84 7.13
C PRO A 39 9.27 12.25 6.46
N ASN A 40 9.17 10.99 6.01
CA ASN A 40 10.25 10.33 5.26
C ASN A 40 10.34 10.91 3.84
N ARG A 41 11.15 11.97 3.69
CA ARG A 41 11.36 12.67 2.42
C ARG A 41 12.05 11.82 1.37
N GLU A 42 12.91 10.89 1.79
CA GLU A 42 13.60 9.99 0.88
C GLU A 42 12.60 9.04 0.21
N MET A 43 11.74 8.38 0.99
CA MET A 43 10.65 7.55 0.46
C MET A 43 9.75 8.32 -0.51
N TYR A 44 9.40 9.57 -0.16
CA TYR A 44 8.59 10.43 -1.03
C TYR A 44 9.30 10.72 -2.37
N ASN A 45 10.59 11.07 -2.33
CA ASN A 45 11.37 11.39 -3.52
C ASN A 45 11.57 10.15 -4.40
N ASP A 46 11.87 9.01 -3.80
CA ASP A 46 12.07 7.74 -4.50
C ASP A 46 10.79 7.30 -5.21
N LEU A 47 9.66 7.31 -4.50
CA LEU A 47 8.36 7.00 -5.10
C LEU A 47 8.01 7.96 -6.23
N THR A 48 8.25 9.27 -6.03
CA THR A 48 8.03 10.28 -7.08
C THR A 48 8.86 9.97 -8.32
N SER A 49 10.15 9.64 -8.15
CA SER A 49 11.03 9.28 -9.25
C SER A 49 10.54 8.04 -10.01
N VAL A 50 10.08 7.01 -9.30
CA VAL A 50 9.50 5.80 -9.91
C VAL A 50 8.26 6.13 -10.74
N LEU A 51 7.34 6.92 -10.19
CA LEU A 51 6.10 7.29 -10.87
C LEU A 51 6.35 8.18 -12.09
N GLU A 52 7.27 9.13 -12.01
CA GLU A 52 7.69 9.96 -13.15
C GLU A 52 8.34 9.12 -14.26
N ASN A 53 9.15 8.11 -13.89
CA ASN A 53 9.71 7.18 -14.87
C ASN A 53 8.61 6.36 -15.57
N TRP A 54 7.58 5.92 -14.83
CA TRP A 54 6.43 5.23 -15.42
C TRP A 54 5.57 6.16 -16.29
N HIS A 55 5.46 7.44 -15.91
CA HIS A 55 4.77 8.46 -16.69
C HIS A 55 5.50 8.74 -18.01
N ALA A 56 6.82 8.94 -17.97
CA ALA A 56 7.65 9.12 -19.16
C ALA A 56 7.62 7.91 -20.12
N ALA A 57 7.33 6.71 -19.59
CA ALA A 57 7.19 5.48 -20.34
C ALA A 57 5.72 5.12 -20.68
N ASP A 58 4.78 6.06 -20.54
CA ASP A 58 3.34 5.91 -20.86
C ASP A 58 2.66 4.67 -20.22
N THR A 59 3.10 4.34 -19.01
CA THR A 59 2.70 3.11 -18.30
C THR A 59 2.27 3.40 -16.87
N LEU A 60 2.30 4.68 -16.45
CA LEU A 60 1.88 5.14 -15.13
C LEU A 60 0.53 4.56 -14.72
N ARG A 61 -0.48 4.63 -15.60
CA ARG A 61 -1.84 4.21 -15.28
C ARG A 61 -1.92 2.73 -14.88
N GLU A 62 -1.27 1.86 -15.65
CA GLU A 62 -1.28 0.41 -15.41
C GLU A 62 -0.39 0.05 -14.22
N ASP A 63 0.83 0.57 -14.17
CA ASP A 63 1.80 0.23 -13.14
C ASP A 63 1.41 0.77 -11.76
N SER A 64 0.82 1.97 -11.70
CA SER A 64 0.34 2.54 -10.44
C SER A 64 -0.92 1.85 -9.91
N LEU A 65 -1.80 1.37 -10.79
CA LEU A 65 -2.93 0.51 -10.41
C LEU A 65 -2.42 -0.82 -9.83
N LEU A 66 -1.43 -1.45 -10.48
CA LEU A 66 -0.82 -2.68 -9.97
C LEU A 66 -0.09 -2.44 -8.64
N LEU A 67 0.57 -1.29 -8.48
CA LEU A 67 1.19 -0.88 -7.23
C LEU A 67 0.14 -0.80 -6.10
N ALA A 68 -0.99 -0.14 -6.36
CA ALA A 68 -2.10 -0.04 -5.42
C ALA A 68 -2.69 -1.42 -5.07
N GLU A 69 -2.85 -2.31 -6.06
CA GLU A 69 -3.28 -3.70 -5.80
C GLU A 69 -2.30 -4.43 -4.87
N TRP A 70 -1.01 -4.42 -5.16
CA TRP A 70 0.00 -5.11 -4.35
C TRP A 70 -0.01 -4.61 -2.91
N LEU A 71 -0.03 -3.29 -2.73
CA LEU A 71 -0.07 -2.67 -1.41
C LEU A 71 -1.35 -3.04 -0.64
N ALA A 72 -2.51 -2.99 -1.30
CA ALA A 72 -3.79 -3.32 -0.68
C ALA A 72 -3.90 -4.81 -0.33
N VAL A 73 -3.38 -5.72 -1.17
CA VAL A 73 -3.35 -7.16 -0.91
C VAL A 73 -2.48 -7.49 0.29
N GLU A 74 -1.27 -6.93 0.38
CA GLU A 74 -0.38 -7.17 1.52
C GLU A 74 -0.97 -6.58 2.81
N LEU A 75 -1.48 -5.34 2.78
CA LEU A 75 -2.15 -4.73 3.94
C LEU A 75 -3.31 -5.59 4.45
N CYS A 76 -4.21 -6.01 3.56
CA CYS A 76 -5.33 -6.87 3.93
C CYS A 76 -4.85 -8.23 4.45
N GLY A 77 -3.78 -8.79 3.87
CA GLY A 77 -3.16 -10.03 4.32
C GLY A 77 -2.60 -9.92 5.74
N TYR A 78 -1.89 -8.83 6.07
CA TYR A 78 -1.34 -8.59 7.40
C TYR A 78 -2.46 -8.44 8.45
N LEU A 79 -3.45 -7.61 8.16
CA LEU A 79 -4.61 -7.40 9.04
C LEU A 79 -5.40 -8.70 9.25
N TYR A 80 -5.66 -9.46 8.19
CA TYR A 80 -6.33 -10.75 8.29
C TYR A 80 -5.54 -11.74 9.14
N GLY A 81 -4.20 -11.77 8.99
CA GLY A 81 -3.30 -12.56 9.83
C GLY A 81 -3.38 -12.17 11.32
N GLN A 82 -3.32 -10.89 11.64
CA GLN A 82 -3.41 -10.39 13.01
C GLN A 82 -4.78 -10.67 13.66
N LEU A 83 -5.84 -10.67 12.87
CA LEU A 83 -7.20 -11.00 13.32
C LEU A 83 -7.45 -12.52 13.37
N ASN A 84 -6.40 -13.33 13.41
CA ASN A 84 -6.46 -14.80 13.46
C ASN A 84 -7.23 -15.41 12.30
N GLN A 85 -7.21 -14.77 11.13
CA GLN A 85 -7.93 -15.22 9.93
C GLN A 85 -9.45 -15.33 10.15
N ASP A 86 -10.00 -14.52 11.05
CA ASP A 86 -11.43 -14.43 11.30
C ASP A 86 -12.07 -13.42 10.34
N ARG A 87 -12.87 -13.92 9.40
CA ARG A 87 -13.55 -13.09 8.41
C ARG A 87 -14.51 -12.08 9.03
N GLY A 88 -15.27 -12.48 10.05
CA GLY A 88 -16.24 -11.60 10.69
C GLY A 88 -15.57 -10.44 11.41
N ARG A 89 -14.44 -10.71 12.09
CA ARG A 89 -13.63 -9.68 12.74
C ARG A 89 -12.96 -8.75 11.74
N PHE A 90 -12.47 -9.29 10.63
CA PHE A 90 -11.87 -8.48 9.56
C PHE A 90 -12.91 -7.56 8.89
N ASP A 91 -14.09 -8.07 8.55
CA ASP A 91 -15.17 -7.26 7.98
C ASP A 91 -15.64 -6.17 8.95
N GLN A 92 -15.71 -6.47 10.25
CA GLN A 92 -16.04 -5.47 11.26
C GLN A 92 -14.96 -4.39 11.37
N TRP A 93 -13.69 -4.80 11.44
CA TRP A 93 -12.57 -3.87 11.49
C TRP A 93 -12.55 -2.94 10.28
N LEU A 94 -12.77 -3.46 9.07
CA LEU A 94 -12.75 -2.67 7.84
C LEU A 94 -13.84 -1.60 7.84
N ARG A 95 -15.04 -1.92 8.34
CA ARG A 95 -16.13 -0.95 8.51
C ARG A 95 -15.76 0.14 9.50
N ASP A 96 -15.29 -0.23 10.69
CA ASP A 96 -14.95 0.72 11.75
C ASP A 96 -13.80 1.65 11.34
N PHE A 97 -12.78 1.09 10.68
CA PHE A 97 -11.66 1.84 10.13
C PHE A 97 -12.11 2.77 9.01
N GLY A 98 -12.95 2.30 8.09
CA GLY A 98 -13.54 3.13 7.03
C GLY A 98 -14.30 4.33 7.58
N ASP A 99 -15.17 4.11 8.57
CA ASP A 99 -15.91 5.18 9.24
C ASP A 99 -14.99 6.19 9.93
N GLN A 100 -13.86 5.74 10.48
CA GLN A 100 -12.86 6.63 11.07
C GLN A 100 -12.14 7.46 9.99
N VAL A 101 -11.72 6.84 8.89
CA VAL A 101 -11.04 7.52 7.77
C VAL A 101 -11.94 8.58 7.12
N CYS A 102 -13.21 8.24 6.86
CA CYS A 102 -14.18 9.18 6.29
C CYS A 102 -14.45 10.37 7.22
N ARG A 103 -14.41 10.18 8.54
CA ARG A 103 -14.58 11.27 9.52
C ARG A 103 -13.35 12.16 9.63
N SER A 104 -12.15 11.63 9.40
CA SER A 104 -10.89 12.39 9.56
C SER A 104 -10.47 13.13 8.30
N GLN A 105 -10.78 12.60 7.11
CA GLN A 105 -10.40 13.20 5.83
C GLN A 105 -11.56 13.99 5.22
N MET A 106 -11.64 15.29 5.52
CA MET A 106 -12.68 16.20 5.04
C MET A 106 -12.27 17.08 3.85
N HIS A 107 -11.28 16.68 3.04
CA HIS A 107 -10.88 17.43 1.84
C HIS A 107 -11.54 16.88 0.57
N ALA A 108 -11.65 17.71 -0.46
CA ALA A 108 -12.43 17.43 -1.68
C ALA A 108 -11.94 16.23 -2.51
N HIS A 109 -10.69 15.81 -2.32
CA HIS A 109 -10.07 14.70 -3.02
C HIS A 109 -9.33 13.78 -2.03
N PRO A 110 -10.04 12.89 -1.32
CA PRO A 110 -9.44 12.14 -0.23
C PRO A 110 -8.95 10.75 -0.65
N ALA A 111 -7.64 10.52 -0.56
CA ALA A 111 -7.00 9.24 -0.86
C ALA A 111 -7.46 8.12 0.07
N GLY A 112 -7.76 8.43 1.34
CA GLY A 112 -8.13 7.45 2.36
C GLY A 112 -9.42 6.69 2.04
N PRO A 113 -10.57 7.36 1.81
CA PRO A 113 -11.81 6.72 1.40
C PRO A 113 -11.64 5.85 0.15
N THR A 114 -10.93 6.35 -0.87
CA THR A 114 -10.59 5.56 -2.07
C THR A 114 -9.80 4.30 -1.71
N ALA A 115 -8.80 4.41 -0.83
CA ALA A 115 -8.01 3.27 -0.38
C ALA A 115 -8.87 2.25 0.38
N VAL A 116 -9.84 2.69 1.19
CA VAL A 116 -10.81 1.82 1.89
C VAL A 116 -11.75 1.10 0.90
N GLU A 117 -12.21 1.78 -0.16
CA GLU A 117 -13.00 1.14 -1.22
C GLU A 117 -12.20 0.04 -1.93
N ILE A 118 -10.94 0.30 -2.24
CA ILE A 118 -10.02 -0.69 -2.81
C ILE A 118 -9.80 -1.87 -1.84
N MET A 119 -9.60 -1.60 -0.54
CA MET A 119 -9.48 -2.67 0.48
C MET A 119 -10.74 -3.53 0.55
N SER A 120 -11.93 -2.93 0.40
CA SER A 120 -13.20 -3.67 0.39
C SER A 120 -13.29 -4.64 -0.80
N VAL A 121 -12.79 -4.23 -1.97
CA VAL A 121 -12.67 -5.12 -3.13
C VAL A 121 -11.69 -6.27 -2.89
N VAL A 122 -10.53 -5.98 -2.27
CA VAL A 122 -9.55 -7.02 -1.91
C VAL A 122 -10.12 -7.98 -0.87
N ALA A 123 -10.79 -7.44 0.15
CA ALA A 123 -11.44 -8.17 1.23
C ALA A 123 -12.32 -9.29 0.67
N ASP A 124 -13.25 -8.96 -0.23
CA ASP A 124 -14.15 -9.93 -0.88
C ASP A 124 -13.43 -11.13 -1.50
N GLY A 125 -12.19 -10.95 -1.96
CA GLY A 125 -11.38 -12.00 -2.58
C GLY A 125 -10.49 -12.82 -1.63
N LEU A 126 -10.36 -12.43 -0.35
CA LEU A 126 -9.41 -13.08 0.58
C LEU A 126 -9.76 -14.54 0.90
N ALA A 127 -11.05 -14.90 0.90
CA ALA A 127 -11.52 -16.23 1.29
C ALA A 127 -11.34 -17.30 0.20
N THR A 128 -11.02 -16.92 -1.04
CA THR A 128 -10.96 -17.85 -2.17
C THR A 128 -9.80 -17.49 -3.08
N ARG A 129 -8.68 -18.21 -2.94
CA ARG A 129 -7.52 -18.05 -3.84
C ARG A 129 -7.76 -18.84 -5.13
N SER A 130 -8.24 -18.17 -6.17
CA SER A 130 -8.18 -18.69 -7.54
C SER A 130 -7.69 -17.61 -8.50
N ASP A 131 -6.89 -17.99 -9.51
CA ASP A 131 -6.28 -17.04 -10.45
C ASP A 131 -7.31 -16.25 -11.27
N GLY A 132 -8.50 -16.84 -11.50
CA GLY A 132 -9.63 -16.16 -12.13
C GLY A 132 -10.16 -14.99 -11.30
N LEU A 133 -10.06 -15.08 -9.97
CA LEU A 133 -10.46 -14.01 -9.05
C LEU A 133 -9.43 -12.88 -9.01
N ALA A 134 -8.16 -13.13 -9.30
CA ALA A 134 -7.14 -12.07 -9.33
C ALA A 134 -7.40 -11.05 -10.44
N ARG A 135 -7.70 -11.51 -11.66
CA ARG A 135 -8.04 -10.62 -12.78
C ARG A 135 -9.35 -9.85 -12.53
N GLN A 136 -10.36 -10.51 -11.95
CA GLN A 136 -11.63 -9.86 -11.61
C GLN A 136 -11.45 -8.81 -10.51
N ARG A 137 -10.61 -9.10 -9.52
CA ARG A 137 -10.24 -8.15 -8.45
C ARG A 137 -9.57 -6.91 -9.04
N LEU A 138 -8.58 -7.06 -9.92
CA LEU A 138 -7.92 -5.91 -10.55
C LEU A 138 -8.91 -5.00 -11.30
N VAL A 139 -9.86 -5.57 -12.04
CA VAL A 139 -10.93 -4.80 -12.72
C VAL A 139 -11.79 -4.04 -11.71
N ARG A 140 -12.15 -4.68 -10.60
CA ARG A 140 -12.96 -4.07 -9.54
C ARG A 140 -12.19 -2.97 -8.77
N ILE A 141 -10.89 -3.14 -8.54
CA ILE A 141 -9.99 -2.11 -7.96
C ILE A 141 -9.83 -0.94 -8.93
N GLY A 142 -9.79 -1.22 -10.24
CA GLY A 142 -9.66 -0.19 -11.27
C GLY A 142 -10.77 0.86 -11.22
N VAL A 143 -11.98 0.52 -10.78
CA VAL A 143 -13.11 1.47 -10.70
C VAL A 143 -12.82 2.62 -9.72
N PRO A 144 -12.63 2.39 -8.41
CA PRO A 144 -12.32 3.48 -7.47
C PRO A 144 -10.98 4.14 -7.79
N TYR A 145 -9.96 3.37 -8.20
CA TYR A 145 -8.64 3.93 -8.49
C TYR A 145 -8.65 4.91 -9.66
N LEU A 146 -9.25 4.53 -10.79
CA LEU A 146 -9.29 5.37 -11.98
C LEU A 146 -10.29 6.51 -11.88
N HIS A 147 -11.26 6.43 -10.95
CA HIS A 147 -12.11 7.56 -10.61
C HIS A 147 -11.34 8.61 -9.79
N TYR A 148 -10.43 8.17 -8.92
CA TYR A 148 -9.57 9.03 -8.14
C TYR A 148 -8.51 9.72 -9.00
N VAL A 149 -7.68 8.97 -9.72
CA VAL A 149 -6.52 9.53 -10.44
C VAL A 149 -6.94 10.46 -11.57
N ARG A 150 -6.67 11.76 -11.42
CA ARG A 150 -6.97 12.79 -12.42
C ARG A 150 -5.87 12.83 -13.48
N GLN A 151 -6.27 13.03 -14.74
CA GLN A 151 -5.33 13.00 -15.87
C GLN A 151 -4.17 14.00 -15.70
N ASP A 152 -4.45 15.24 -15.27
CA ASP A 152 -3.43 16.29 -15.13
C ASP A 152 -2.62 16.21 -13.82
N HIS A 153 -3.02 15.33 -12.90
CA HIS A 153 -2.38 15.14 -11.58
C HIS A 153 -1.98 13.68 -11.35
N ALA A 154 -1.83 12.89 -12.41
CA ALA A 154 -1.78 11.43 -12.29
C ALA A 154 -0.62 10.93 -11.40
N VAL A 155 0.55 11.56 -11.47
CA VAL A 155 1.71 11.24 -10.63
C VAL A 155 1.45 11.58 -9.16
N GLU A 156 0.84 12.74 -8.90
CA GLU A 156 0.51 13.20 -7.55
C GLU A 156 -0.53 12.28 -6.91
N ASP A 157 -1.63 12.03 -7.59
CA ASP A 157 -2.75 11.21 -7.09
C ASP A 157 -2.31 9.74 -6.89
N ALA A 158 -1.52 9.18 -7.81
CA ALA A 158 -0.95 7.84 -7.67
C ALA A 158 -0.02 7.73 -6.45
N ARG A 159 0.81 8.75 -6.22
CA ARG A 159 1.70 8.82 -5.05
C ARG A 159 0.90 8.88 -3.76
N GLU A 160 -0.14 9.71 -3.69
CA GLU A 160 -0.99 9.82 -2.51
C GLU A 160 -1.64 8.49 -2.14
N ILE A 161 -2.19 7.76 -3.12
CA ILE A 161 -2.77 6.43 -2.88
C ILE A 161 -1.70 5.45 -2.42
N ALA A 162 -0.56 5.38 -3.09
CA ALA A 162 0.53 4.46 -2.73
C ALA A 162 1.07 4.73 -1.33
N LEU A 163 1.29 6.00 -0.96
CA LEU A 163 1.73 6.40 0.38
C LEU A 163 0.67 6.10 1.43
N THR A 164 -0.60 6.33 1.13
CA THR A 164 -1.71 6.00 2.04
C THR A 164 -1.68 4.52 2.42
N PHE A 165 -1.58 3.63 1.42
CA PHE A 165 -1.48 2.21 1.70
C PHE A 165 -0.19 1.82 2.42
N ALA A 166 0.96 2.34 2.00
CA ALA A 166 2.24 2.00 2.61
C ALA A 166 2.27 2.38 4.10
N LEU A 167 1.81 3.60 4.43
CA LEU A 167 1.73 4.10 5.80
C LEU A 167 0.77 3.30 6.67
N TRP A 168 -0.25 2.67 6.08
CA TRP A 168 -1.11 1.73 6.80
C TRP A 168 -0.48 0.34 6.89
N ALA A 169 0.20 -0.15 5.85
CA ALA A 169 0.74 -1.50 5.78
C ALA A 169 1.98 -1.71 6.65
N GLY A 170 2.90 -0.75 6.68
CA GLY A 170 4.15 -0.83 7.43
C GLY A 170 3.96 -1.18 8.92
N PRO A 171 3.16 -0.41 9.67
CA PRO A 171 2.85 -0.71 11.07
C PRO A 171 2.21 -2.09 11.26
N GLN A 172 1.32 -2.51 10.36
CA GLN A 172 0.68 -3.83 10.48
C GLN A 172 1.68 -4.98 10.29
N LEU A 173 2.63 -4.84 9.35
CA LEU A 173 3.71 -5.80 9.19
C LEU A 173 4.64 -5.80 10.40
N ALA A 174 4.99 -4.62 10.91
CA ALA A 174 5.86 -4.49 12.08
C ALA A 174 5.25 -5.21 13.29
N GLU A 175 3.97 -4.99 13.59
CA GLU A 175 3.26 -5.70 14.66
C GLU A 175 3.21 -7.21 14.44
N LEU A 176 2.93 -7.66 13.20
CA LEU A 176 2.89 -9.09 12.86
C LEU A 176 4.26 -9.77 13.07
N MET A 177 5.35 -9.03 12.88
CA MET A 177 6.72 -9.49 13.10
C MET A 177 7.24 -9.21 14.52
N HIS A 178 6.39 -8.76 15.44
CA HIS A 178 6.76 -8.37 16.80
C HIS A 178 7.86 -7.30 16.84
N ARG A 179 7.81 -6.37 15.88
CA ARG A 179 8.75 -5.26 15.70
C ARG A 179 10.21 -5.70 15.52
N ASP A 180 10.42 -6.94 15.10
CA ASP A 180 11.77 -7.47 14.82
C ASP A 180 12.22 -7.06 13.41
N ALA A 181 13.12 -6.08 13.35
CA ALA A 181 13.67 -5.57 12.09
C ALA A 181 14.35 -6.65 11.24
N VAL A 182 15.00 -7.64 11.85
CA VAL A 182 15.65 -8.75 11.13
C VAL A 182 14.60 -9.63 10.47
N ARG A 183 13.51 -9.94 11.18
CA ARG A 183 12.39 -10.72 10.63
C ARG A 183 11.65 -9.97 9.51
N ILE A 184 11.44 -8.66 9.67
CA ILE A 184 10.83 -7.82 8.61
C ILE A 184 11.69 -7.87 7.34
N ASN A 185 13.00 -7.67 7.47
CA ASN A 185 13.94 -7.74 6.36
C ASN A 185 13.89 -9.12 5.68
N ALA A 186 14.04 -10.21 6.45
CA ALA A 186 14.02 -11.56 5.91
C ALA A 186 12.69 -11.91 5.22
N TYR A 187 11.55 -11.47 5.78
CA TYR A 187 10.24 -11.67 5.19
C TYR A 187 10.13 -10.98 3.82
N LEU A 188 10.47 -9.70 3.74
CA LEU A 188 10.30 -8.92 2.51
C LEU A 188 11.35 -9.27 1.44
N ASP A 189 12.59 -9.57 1.84
CA ASP A 189 13.64 -9.99 0.89
C ASP A 189 13.24 -11.30 0.19
N SER A 190 12.61 -12.25 0.91
CA SER A 190 12.05 -13.48 0.32
C SER A 190 10.88 -13.27 -0.65
N ARG A 191 10.29 -12.07 -0.66
CA ARG A 191 9.18 -11.68 -1.53
C ARG A 191 9.64 -10.85 -2.72
N ILE A 192 10.84 -10.28 -2.67
CA ILE A 192 11.44 -9.50 -3.76
C ILE A 192 12.33 -10.36 -4.66
N SER A 193 12.96 -11.41 -4.09
CA SER A 193 13.75 -12.44 -4.82
C SER A 193 12.90 -13.27 -5.78
#